data_AF-A0A084SIM1-F1
#
_entry.id   AF-A0A084SIM1-F1
#
_cell.length_a   1.000
_cell.length_b   1.000
_cell.length_c   1.000
_cell.angle_alpha   90.00
_cell.angle_beta   90.00
_cell.angle_gamma   90.00
#
_symmetry.space_group_name_H-M   'P 1'
#
loop_
_entity.id
_entity.type
_entity.pdbx_description
1 polymer ?
#
loop_
_entity_poly.entity_id
_entity_poly.type
_entity_poly.pdbx_seq_one_letter_code
_entity_poly.pdbx_strand_id
1 'polypeptide(L)'
;MLEFPAWLYGTTAAILRKARTEGRWWAREYLETGAFPQPRQMRQVSPGEVLVMHAGAEDFDWAHPRWRVHLFAEVSTHLDEGVQKEERQRMEGAFESFCLNTPWGALCHAVSPPPPWSAARMANRLVSLLRFWDVLQAPRYAFWSGKKYTLEELMEDLWRKTLEAWCPGGPAAVREHLALTVERMARATREECQEALLRLIPVIVEGDNDLKHSEVLRDPGFLRERLRALPPEKFEDVSSAEKYSVAAQLSAWDRELEQAQRPIE
;
A
#
# COMPACT_ATOMS: atom_id res chain seq x y z
N MET A 1 20.72 -12.85 -1.75
CA MET A 1 19.92 -13.93 -1.14
C MET A 1 18.71 -13.30 -0.48
N LEU A 2 17.50 -13.77 -0.78
CA LEU A 2 16.26 -13.17 -0.27
C LEU A 2 15.76 -13.97 0.92
N GLU A 3 15.47 -13.29 2.02
CA GLU A 3 14.96 -13.90 3.25
C GLU A 3 13.71 -13.18 3.75
N PHE A 4 12.76 -13.96 4.25
CA PHE A 4 11.52 -13.48 4.84
C PHE A 4 11.38 -14.02 6.26
N PRO A 5 10.62 -13.32 7.12
CA PRO A 5 10.27 -13.85 8.44
C PRO A 5 9.67 -15.25 8.31
N ALA A 6 10.30 -16.25 8.93
CA ALA A 6 9.94 -17.66 8.75
C ALA A 6 8.50 -17.96 9.17
N TRP A 7 7.94 -17.15 10.07
CA TRP A 7 6.56 -17.26 10.52
C TRP A 7 5.52 -16.88 9.46
N LEU A 8 5.90 -16.25 8.34
CA LEU A 8 5.03 -16.01 7.17
C LEU A 8 4.89 -17.25 6.28
N TYR A 9 5.60 -18.35 6.57
CA TYR A 9 5.42 -19.63 5.92
C TYR A 9 4.66 -20.61 6.83
N GLY A 10 3.54 -21.13 6.34
CA GLY A 10 2.70 -22.05 7.10
C GLY A 10 1.26 -21.99 6.63
N THR A 11 0.33 -22.56 7.40
CA THR A 11 -1.12 -22.39 7.20
C THR A 11 -1.58 -21.04 7.72
N THR A 12 -2.69 -20.49 7.22
CA THR A 12 -3.22 -19.19 7.67
C THR A 12 -3.40 -19.15 9.18
N ALA A 13 -4.05 -20.15 9.77
CA ALA A 13 -4.24 -20.22 11.22
C ALA A 13 -2.93 -20.25 12.02
N ALA A 14 -1.88 -20.91 11.51
CA ALA A 14 -0.58 -20.93 12.16
C ALA A 14 0.13 -19.58 12.05
N ILE A 15 0.06 -18.92 10.89
CA ILE A 15 0.66 -17.62 10.65
C ILE A 15 -0.01 -16.56 11.54
N LEU A 16 -1.35 -16.51 11.59
CA LEU A 16 -2.09 -15.57 12.44
C LEU A 16 -1.71 -15.67 13.92
N ARG A 17 -1.59 -16.90 14.46
CA ARG A 17 -1.15 -17.10 15.85
C ARG A 17 0.28 -16.58 16.08
N LYS A 18 1.18 -16.79 15.12
CA LYS A 18 2.56 -16.30 15.22
C LYS A 18 2.63 -14.79 15.05
N ALA A 19 1.94 -14.20 14.09
CA ALA A 19 1.88 -12.75 13.85
C ALA A 19 1.44 -12.00 15.12
N ARG A 20 0.40 -12.49 15.80
CA ARG A 20 -0.02 -11.95 17.11
C ARG A 20 1.07 -12.03 18.18
N THR A 21 1.78 -13.15 18.25
CA THR A 21 2.86 -13.35 19.23
C THR A 21 4.05 -12.44 18.94
N GLU A 22 4.42 -12.30 17.68
CA GLU A 22 5.50 -11.43 17.20
C GLU A 22 5.14 -9.95 17.40
N GLY A 23 3.94 -9.51 17.01
CA GLY A 23 3.50 -8.12 17.20
C GLY A 23 3.52 -7.69 18.66
N ARG A 24 3.01 -8.54 19.57
CA ARG A 24 3.08 -8.29 21.02
C ARG A 24 4.49 -8.22 21.57
N TRP A 25 5.39 -9.04 21.03
CA TRP A 25 6.79 -9.01 21.43
C TRP A 25 7.48 -7.75 20.92
N TRP A 26 7.29 -7.41 19.65
CA TRP A 26 7.80 -6.18 19.03
C TRP A 26 7.31 -4.92 19.74
N ALA A 27 6.03 -4.86 20.14
CA ALA A 27 5.49 -3.77 20.94
C ALA A 27 6.25 -3.60 22.27
N ARG A 28 6.50 -4.70 22.99
CA ARG A 28 7.26 -4.66 24.26
C ARG A 28 8.69 -4.19 24.04
N GLU A 29 9.38 -4.76 23.05
CA GLU A 29 10.78 -4.38 22.74
C GLU A 29 10.89 -2.92 22.32
N TYR A 30 9.90 -2.41 21.57
CA TYR A 30 9.83 -1.00 21.23
C TYR A 30 9.65 -0.12 22.48
N LEU A 31 8.76 -0.49 23.40
CA LEU A 31 8.57 0.25 24.65
C LEU A 31 9.82 0.23 25.55
N GLU A 32 10.58 -0.85 25.53
CA GLU A 32 11.80 -1.01 26.33
C GLU A 32 13.02 -0.30 25.72
N THR A 33 13.17 -0.35 24.40
CA THR A 33 14.42 0.05 23.71
C THR A 33 14.26 1.24 22.76
N GLY A 34 13.02 1.61 22.41
CA GLY A 34 12.71 2.60 21.38
C GLY A 34 12.90 2.09 19.94
N ALA A 35 13.15 0.79 19.74
CA ALA A 35 13.43 0.21 18.43
C ALA A 35 12.73 -1.15 18.23
N PHE A 36 12.53 -1.53 16.96
CA PHE A 36 11.97 -2.82 16.60
C PHE A 36 13.08 -3.85 16.33
N PRO A 37 12.99 -5.06 16.91
CA PRO A 37 13.99 -6.10 16.68
C PRO A 37 13.74 -6.81 15.35
N GLN A 38 14.80 -7.44 14.82
CA GLN A 38 14.65 -8.35 13.68
C GLN A 38 13.74 -9.54 14.03
N PRO A 39 13.01 -10.12 13.05
CA PRO A 39 12.30 -11.37 13.26
C PRO A 39 13.24 -12.45 13.81
N ARG A 40 12.79 -13.21 14.81
CA ARG A 40 13.63 -14.22 15.49
C ARG A 40 14.16 -15.31 14.58
N GLN A 41 13.43 -15.59 13.50
CA GLN A 41 13.79 -16.59 12.51
C GLN A 41 13.53 -16.02 11.12
N MET A 42 14.58 -16.02 10.31
CA MET A 42 14.53 -15.72 8.89
C MET A 42 14.59 -17.05 8.12
N ARG A 43 13.86 -17.12 7.01
CA ARG A 43 13.90 -18.27 6.10
C ARG A 43 14.16 -17.77 4.69
N GLN A 44 15.06 -18.45 4.00
CA GLN A 44 15.39 -18.17 2.61
C GLN A 44 14.20 -18.48 1.71
N VAL A 45 13.96 -17.58 0.75
CA VAL A 45 13.00 -17.77 -0.33
C VAL A 45 13.78 -18.25 -1.55
N SER A 46 13.47 -19.45 -2.01
CA SER A 46 14.12 -20.00 -3.20
C SER A 46 13.67 -19.24 -4.45
N PRO A 47 14.53 -19.08 -5.47
CA PRO A 47 14.10 -18.52 -6.75
C PRO A 47 12.90 -19.25 -7.32
N GLY A 48 11.90 -18.52 -7.81
CA GLY A 48 10.65 -19.05 -8.34
C GLY A 48 9.62 -19.48 -7.30
N GLU A 49 9.93 -19.47 -5.99
CA GLU A 49 8.92 -19.68 -4.96
C GLU A 49 7.83 -18.60 -5.04
N VAL A 50 6.59 -19.01 -4.78
CA VAL A 50 5.42 -18.13 -4.86
C VAL A 50 5.16 -17.49 -3.51
N LEU A 51 5.17 -16.16 -3.48
CA LEU A 51 4.80 -15.32 -2.34
C LEU A 51 3.35 -14.84 -2.53
N VAL A 52 2.45 -15.21 -1.61
CA VAL A 52 1.07 -14.73 -1.66
C VAL A 52 0.98 -13.34 -1.04
N MET A 53 0.74 -12.35 -1.89
CA MET A 53 0.72 -10.93 -1.58
C MET A 53 -0.66 -10.36 -1.32
N HIS A 54 -1.74 -11.12 -1.58
CA HIS A 54 -3.11 -10.71 -1.30
C HIS A 54 -4.00 -11.92 -1.03
N ALA A 55 -4.96 -11.78 -0.11
CA ALA A 55 -5.85 -12.88 0.31
C ALA A 55 -6.71 -13.43 -0.86
N GLY A 56 -7.06 -12.57 -1.82
CA GLY A 56 -7.82 -12.95 -3.02
C GLY A 56 -7.07 -13.87 -3.99
N ALA A 57 -5.78 -14.14 -3.79
CA ALA A 57 -5.00 -15.06 -4.61
C ALA A 57 -5.01 -16.52 -4.10
N GLU A 58 -5.65 -16.80 -2.96
CA GLU A 58 -5.48 -18.07 -2.27
C GLU A 58 -6.37 -19.22 -2.74
N ASP A 59 -7.29 -18.99 -3.68
CA ASP A 59 -8.27 -19.99 -4.18
C ASP A 59 -8.93 -20.83 -3.06
N PHE A 60 -9.05 -20.25 -1.86
CA PHE A 60 -9.53 -20.89 -0.62
C PHE A 60 -8.73 -22.12 -0.14
N ASP A 61 -7.48 -22.27 -0.56
CA ASP A 61 -6.59 -23.34 -0.08
C ASP A 61 -5.85 -22.94 1.21
N TRP A 62 -6.58 -22.97 2.32
CA TRP A 62 -6.11 -22.56 3.65
C TRP A 62 -5.24 -23.61 4.37
N ALA A 63 -5.28 -24.86 3.91
CA ALA A 63 -4.69 -26.00 4.61
C ALA A 63 -3.23 -26.26 4.20
N HIS A 64 -2.81 -25.83 3.02
CA HIS A 64 -1.45 -26.09 2.55
C HIS A 64 -0.45 -25.00 3.01
N PRO A 65 0.74 -25.40 3.53
CA PRO A 65 1.81 -24.47 3.84
C PRO A 65 2.32 -23.73 2.60
N ARG A 66 2.39 -22.40 2.68
CA ARG A 66 2.97 -21.52 1.67
C ARG A 66 3.39 -20.20 2.31
N TRP A 67 4.08 -19.37 1.55
CA TRP A 67 4.36 -17.99 1.93
C TRP A 67 3.10 -17.13 1.83
N ARG A 68 2.58 -16.66 2.96
CA ARG A 68 1.43 -15.74 3.03
C ARG A 68 1.87 -14.37 3.53
N VAL A 69 2.55 -13.65 2.65
CA VAL A 69 3.20 -12.37 2.96
C VAL A 69 2.16 -11.30 3.32
N HIS A 70 0.96 -11.34 2.72
CA HIS A 70 -0.12 -10.41 3.06
C HIS A 70 -0.55 -10.45 4.54
N LEU A 71 -0.35 -11.58 5.23
CA LEU A 71 -0.62 -11.70 6.67
C LEU A 71 0.41 -10.96 7.53
N PHE A 72 1.43 -10.33 6.94
CA PHE A 72 2.32 -9.45 7.65
C PHE A 72 1.59 -8.26 8.28
N ALA A 73 0.52 -7.76 7.63
CA ALA A 73 -0.30 -6.66 8.15
C ALA A 73 -0.91 -6.96 9.54
N GLU A 74 -1.09 -8.25 9.88
CA GLU A 74 -1.59 -8.69 11.18
C GLU A 74 -0.60 -8.47 12.32
N VAL A 75 0.68 -8.21 12.03
CA VAL A 75 1.60 -7.76 13.07
C VAL A 75 1.20 -6.38 13.56
N SER A 76 0.88 -5.47 12.62
CA SER A 76 0.53 -4.08 12.93
C SER A 76 -0.70 -3.97 13.82
N THR A 77 -1.67 -4.87 13.68
CA THR A 77 -2.90 -4.89 14.51
C THR A 77 -2.62 -5.16 16.00
N HIS A 78 -1.45 -5.70 16.31
CA HIS A 78 -1.02 -6.04 17.67
C HIS A 78 0.13 -5.17 18.20
N LEU A 79 0.63 -4.21 17.40
CA LEU A 79 1.71 -3.31 17.83
C LEU A 79 1.24 -2.30 18.89
N ASP A 80 -0.02 -1.89 18.83
CA ASP A 80 -0.60 -0.91 19.77
C ASP A 80 -0.88 -1.50 21.17
N GLU A 81 -0.69 -2.81 21.37
CA GLU A 81 -0.94 -3.45 22.66
C GLU A 81 0.01 -2.90 23.74
N GLY A 82 -0.52 -2.05 24.62
CA GLY A 82 0.24 -1.43 25.70
C GLY A 82 0.85 -0.07 25.37
N VAL A 83 0.63 0.45 24.15
CA VAL A 83 1.17 1.74 23.71
C VAL A 83 0.16 2.86 23.95
N GLN A 84 0.60 3.89 24.68
CA GLN A 84 -0.21 5.08 24.93
C GLN A 84 -0.59 5.76 23.61
N LYS A 85 -1.78 6.36 23.55
CA LYS A 85 -2.32 6.93 22.31
C LYS A 85 -1.37 7.98 21.71
N GLU A 86 -0.71 8.72 22.57
CA GLU A 86 0.24 9.79 22.26
C GLU A 86 1.51 9.25 21.58
N GLU A 87 1.94 8.02 21.91
CA GLU A 87 3.14 7.39 21.35
C GLU A 87 2.85 6.58 20.07
N ARG A 88 1.58 6.32 19.73
CA ARG A 88 1.22 5.47 18.58
C ARG A 88 1.76 5.97 17.26
N GLN A 89 1.59 7.27 16.97
CA GLN A 89 2.09 7.84 15.71
C GLN A 89 3.61 7.70 15.58
N ARG A 90 4.32 7.89 16.69
CA ARG A 90 5.78 7.74 16.73
C ARG A 90 6.18 6.28 16.53
N MET A 91 5.48 5.35 17.18
CA MET A 91 5.69 3.93 17.03
C MET A 91 5.43 3.47 15.59
N GLU A 92 4.29 3.84 15.00
CA GLU A 92 3.95 3.50 13.62
C GLU A 92 5.01 4.01 12.63
N GLY A 93 5.48 5.26 12.82
CA GLY A 93 6.56 5.82 12.02
C GLY A 93 7.89 5.07 12.17
N ALA A 94 8.24 4.68 13.41
CA ALA A 94 9.42 3.86 13.68
C ALA A 94 9.30 2.44 13.10
N PHE A 95 8.11 1.85 13.17
CA PHE A 95 7.80 0.52 12.67
C PHE A 95 7.93 0.45 11.16
N GLU A 96 7.30 1.40 10.47
CA GLU A 96 7.44 1.52 9.03
C GLU A 96 8.89 1.75 8.64
N SER A 97 9.60 2.67 9.31
CA SER A 97 11.01 2.94 9.04
C SER A 97 11.87 1.67 9.20
N PHE A 98 11.61 0.86 10.22
CA PHE A 98 12.24 -0.44 10.39
C PHE A 98 11.92 -1.38 9.22
N CYS A 99 10.65 -1.53 8.86
CA CYS A 99 10.20 -2.39 7.76
C CYS A 99 10.82 -2.00 6.41
N LEU A 100 10.86 -0.70 6.10
CA LEU A 100 11.39 -0.17 4.84
C LEU A 100 12.90 -0.40 4.69
N ASN A 101 13.61 -0.71 5.77
CA ASN A 101 15.01 -1.14 5.71
C ASN A 101 15.20 -2.64 5.43
N THR A 102 14.12 -3.36 5.11
CA THR A 102 14.15 -4.78 4.77
C THR A 102 13.46 -5.05 3.43
N PRO A 103 13.87 -6.08 2.66
CA PRO A 103 13.24 -6.39 1.38
C PRO A 103 11.78 -6.83 1.53
N TRP A 104 11.45 -7.61 2.57
CA TRP A 104 10.09 -8.05 2.82
C TRP A 104 9.19 -6.89 3.27
N GLY A 105 9.68 -6.00 4.13
CA GLY A 105 8.90 -4.86 4.62
C GLY A 105 8.68 -3.82 3.53
N ALA A 106 9.70 -3.53 2.72
CA ALA A 106 9.57 -2.66 1.55
C ALA A 106 8.56 -3.20 0.53
N LEU A 107 8.60 -4.51 0.25
CA LEU A 107 7.62 -5.16 -0.62
C LEU A 107 6.19 -5.05 -0.06
N CYS A 108 5.98 -5.38 1.23
CA CYS A 108 4.66 -5.28 1.86
C CYS A 108 4.09 -3.87 1.76
N HIS A 109 4.89 -2.84 2.08
CA HIS A 109 4.45 -1.45 2.05
C HIS A 109 4.25 -0.89 0.62
N ALA A 110 4.87 -1.49 -0.40
CA ALA A 110 4.63 -1.13 -1.78
C ALA A 110 3.40 -1.85 -2.39
N VAL A 111 3.04 -3.02 -1.88
CA VAL A 111 1.91 -3.82 -2.41
C VAL A 111 0.60 -3.52 -1.68
N SER A 112 0.66 -3.35 -0.36
CA SER A 112 -0.49 -3.01 0.48
C SER A 112 -0.10 -1.91 1.47
N PRO A 113 0.11 -0.67 0.97
CA PRO A 113 0.51 0.44 1.81
C PRO A 113 -0.54 0.75 2.89
N PRO A 114 -0.19 0.82 4.19
CA PRO A 114 -1.11 1.32 5.20
C PRO A 114 -1.27 2.86 5.09
N PRO A 115 -2.38 3.44 5.57
CA PRO A 115 -2.51 4.89 5.65
C PRO A 115 -1.42 5.50 6.56
N PRO A 116 -1.14 6.80 6.41
CA PRO A 116 -1.58 7.71 5.35
C PRO A 116 -0.87 7.44 4.01
N TRP A 117 -1.51 7.83 2.90
CA TRP A 117 -1.00 7.69 1.53
C TRP A 117 -0.51 9.02 0.96
N SER A 118 0.26 9.76 1.75
CA SER A 118 0.81 11.02 1.25
C SER A 118 1.85 10.79 0.16
N ALA A 119 1.99 11.75 -0.75
CA ALA A 119 2.98 11.68 -1.83
C ALA A 119 4.39 11.40 -1.26
N ALA A 120 4.81 12.15 -0.25
CA ALA A 120 6.12 11.97 0.39
C ALA A 120 6.27 10.59 1.06
N ARG A 121 5.24 10.11 1.76
CA ARG A 121 5.29 8.80 2.44
C ARG A 121 5.31 7.65 1.43
N MET A 122 4.51 7.75 0.37
CA MET A 122 4.53 6.79 -0.74
C MET A 122 5.86 6.80 -1.49
N ALA A 123 6.45 7.96 -1.74
CA ALA A 123 7.80 8.06 -2.31
C ALA A 123 8.82 7.29 -1.47
N ASN A 124 8.77 7.42 -0.13
CA ASN A 124 9.67 6.70 0.77
C ASN A 124 9.46 5.17 0.74
N ARG A 125 8.21 4.71 0.59
CA ARG A 125 7.91 3.28 0.43
C ARG A 125 8.46 2.73 -0.87
N LEU A 126 8.22 3.44 -1.98
CA LEU A 126 8.63 3.02 -3.31
C LEU A 126 10.14 3.12 -3.52
N VAL A 127 10.83 4.13 -2.96
CA VAL A 127 12.31 4.19 -3.01
C VAL A 127 12.94 3.02 -2.25
N SER A 128 12.31 2.58 -1.16
CA SER A 128 12.75 1.41 -0.41
C SER A 128 12.56 0.12 -1.21
N LEU A 129 11.45 -0.02 -1.93
CA LEU A 129 11.28 -1.12 -2.89
C LEU A 129 12.38 -1.11 -3.96
N LEU A 130 12.65 0.05 -4.56
CA LEU A 130 13.68 0.19 -5.60
C LEU A 130 15.07 -0.20 -5.10
N ARG A 131 15.40 0.06 -3.83
CA ARG A 131 16.65 -0.37 -3.18
C ARG A 131 16.81 -1.89 -3.18
N PHE A 132 15.72 -2.62 -3.05
CA PHE A 132 15.71 -4.09 -3.00
C PHE A 132 15.25 -4.74 -4.30
N TRP A 133 15.09 -3.96 -5.39
CA TRP A 133 14.49 -4.41 -6.64
C TRP A 133 15.09 -5.73 -7.14
N ASP A 134 16.41 -5.79 -7.24
CA ASP A 134 17.11 -6.91 -7.87
C ASP A 134 16.97 -8.22 -7.07
N VAL A 135 16.93 -8.17 -5.74
CA VAL A 135 16.72 -9.37 -4.92
C VAL A 135 15.26 -9.82 -4.90
N LEU A 136 14.34 -8.87 -5.08
CA LEU A 136 12.90 -9.13 -5.19
C LEU A 136 12.51 -9.66 -6.58
N GLN A 137 13.43 -9.73 -7.54
CA GLN A 137 13.18 -10.42 -8.82
C GLN A 137 13.14 -11.94 -8.71
N ALA A 138 13.76 -12.50 -7.68
CA ALA A 138 13.93 -13.95 -7.54
C ALA A 138 12.60 -14.74 -7.41
N PRO A 139 11.62 -14.33 -6.58
CA PRO A 139 10.36 -15.06 -6.42
C PRO A 139 9.32 -14.77 -7.51
N ARG A 140 8.18 -15.46 -7.41
CA ARG A 140 6.94 -15.10 -8.09
C ARG A 140 5.91 -14.60 -7.09
N TYR A 141 4.99 -13.76 -7.53
CA TYR A 141 4.00 -13.15 -6.67
C TYR A 141 2.59 -13.56 -7.06
N ALA A 142 1.78 -13.95 -6.08
CA ALA A 142 0.35 -14.20 -6.27
C ALA A 142 -0.43 -13.06 -5.62
N PHE A 143 -1.16 -12.30 -6.42
CA PHE A 143 -1.96 -11.15 -5.96
C PHE A 143 -3.43 -11.27 -6.39
N TRP A 144 -3.64 -11.63 -7.65
CA TRP A 144 -4.93 -12.06 -8.18
C TRP A 144 -4.97 -13.58 -8.37
N SER A 145 -6.16 -14.18 -8.26
CA SER A 145 -6.37 -15.61 -8.52
C SER A 145 -5.85 -15.99 -9.91
N GLY A 146 -5.23 -17.17 -10.01
CA GLY A 146 -4.80 -17.77 -11.28
C GLY A 146 -3.54 -17.19 -11.94
N LYS A 147 -2.98 -16.05 -11.48
CA LYS A 147 -1.77 -15.46 -12.08
C LYS A 147 -0.60 -15.37 -11.10
N LYS A 148 0.59 -15.73 -11.60
CA LYS A 148 1.88 -15.61 -10.90
C LYS A 148 2.71 -14.54 -11.59
N TYR A 149 2.92 -13.43 -10.91
CA TYR A 149 3.60 -12.24 -11.41
C TYR A 149 5.11 -12.32 -11.18
N THR A 150 5.91 -11.78 -12.11
CA THR A 150 7.21 -11.16 -11.83
C THR A 150 7.04 -9.92 -10.93
N LEU A 151 8.12 -9.35 -10.40
CA LEU A 151 8.01 -8.09 -9.68
C LEU A 151 7.57 -6.96 -10.62
N GLU A 152 8.11 -6.91 -11.84
CA GLU A 152 7.74 -5.92 -12.86
C GLU A 152 6.25 -5.99 -13.16
N GLU A 153 5.72 -7.17 -13.47
CA GLU A 153 4.29 -7.32 -13.79
C GLU A 153 3.41 -6.96 -12.60
N LEU A 154 3.83 -7.27 -11.36
CA LEU A 154 3.08 -6.91 -10.17
C LEU A 154 3.06 -5.39 -9.98
N MET A 155 4.22 -4.75 -10.09
CA MET A 155 4.32 -3.29 -9.94
C MET A 155 3.58 -2.57 -11.05
N GLU A 156 3.62 -3.10 -12.27
CA GLU A 156 2.87 -2.57 -13.40
C GLU A 156 1.36 -2.66 -13.13
N ASP A 157 0.86 -3.82 -12.71
CA ASP A 157 -0.57 -4.02 -12.45
C ASP A 157 -1.08 -3.10 -11.32
N LEU A 158 -0.30 -2.93 -10.26
CA LEU A 158 -0.67 -2.11 -9.11
C LEU A 158 -0.51 -0.61 -9.37
N TRP A 159 0.61 -0.20 -9.98
CA TRP A 159 1.03 1.19 -9.99
C TRP A 159 0.85 1.91 -11.34
N ARG A 160 0.61 1.22 -12.48
CA ARG A 160 0.55 1.86 -13.82
C ARG A 160 -0.28 3.15 -13.85
N LYS A 161 -1.50 3.12 -13.32
CA LYS A 161 -2.39 4.29 -13.34
C LYS A 161 -1.82 5.46 -12.52
N THR A 162 -1.23 5.17 -11.37
CA THR A 162 -0.58 6.17 -10.51
C THR A 162 0.68 6.72 -11.18
N LEU A 163 1.51 5.85 -11.78
CA LEU A 163 2.72 6.24 -12.50
C LEU A 163 2.39 7.21 -13.64
N GLU A 164 1.45 6.87 -14.52
CA GLU A 164 1.01 7.73 -15.62
C GLU A 164 0.39 9.06 -15.13
N ALA A 165 -0.30 9.06 -13.98
CA ALA A 165 -0.86 10.28 -13.42
C ALA A 165 0.24 11.27 -12.97
N TRP A 166 1.33 10.75 -12.39
CA TRP A 166 2.46 11.54 -11.92
C TRP A 166 3.44 11.90 -13.02
N CYS A 167 3.70 10.98 -13.95
CA CYS A 167 4.70 11.10 -15.00
C CYS A 167 4.12 10.64 -16.34
N PRO A 168 3.22 11.43 -16.96
CA PRO A 168 2.54 11.02 -18.20
C PRO A 168 3.53 10.72 -19.32
N GLY A 169 3.40 9.56 -19.97
CA GLY A 169 4.32 9.15 -21.04
C GLY A 169 5.73 8.86 -20.52
N GLY A 170 5.85 8.47 -19.25
CA GLY A 170 7.10 8.07 -18.64
C GLY A 170 7.74 6.84 -19.29
N PRO A 171 8.86 6.35 -18.73
CA PRO A 171 9.56 5.19 -19.26
C PRO A 171 8.66 3.96 -19.40
N ALA A 172 8.89 3.16 -20.45
CA ALA A 172 8.18 1.90 -20.66
C ALA A 172 8.53 0.84 -19.60
N ALA A 173 9.74 0.89 -19.04
CA ALA A 173 10.17 0.01 -17.97
C ALA A 173 9.64 0.50 -16.62
N VAL A 174 8.82 -0.31 -15.95
CA VAL A 174 8.17 0.04 -14.68
C VAL A 174 9.15 0.48 -13.59
N ARG A 175 10.35 -0.12 -13.51
CA ARG A 175 11.39 0.26 -12.53
C ARG A 175 11.84 1.71 -12.73
N GLU A 176 12.08 2.11 -13.97
CA GLU A 176 12.52 3.46 -14.32
C GLU A 176 11.40 4.46 -14.12
N HIS A 177 10.17 4.10 -14.48
CA HIS A 177 9.01 4.93 -14.25
C HIS A 177 8.78 5.16 -12.75
N LEU A 178 8.85 4.11 -11.93
CA LEU A 178 8.80 4.21 -10.47
C LEU A 178 9.86 5.17 -9.92
N ALA A 179 11.11 5.07 -10.39
CA ALA A 179 12.20 5.93 -9.93
C ALA A 179 11.90 7.40 -10.22
N LEU A 180 11.45 7.72 -11.44
CA LEU A 180 11.06 9.07 -11.83
C LEU A 180 9.88 9.59 -10.99
N THR A 181 8.85 8.76 -10.80
CA THR A 181 7.69 9.12 -9.98
C THR A 181 8.06 9.37 -8.52
N VAL A 182 8.94 8.56 -7.94
CA VAL A 182 9.45 8.74 -6.57
C VAL A 182 10.14 10.09 -6.40
N GLU A 183 11.03 10.46 -7.32
CA GLU A 183 11.72 11.75 -7.27
C GLU A 183 10.74 12.93 -7.29
N ARG A 184 9.69 12.83 -8.11
CA ARG A 184 8.64 13.83 -8.21
C ARG A 184 7.79 13.90 -6.95
N MET A 185 7.28 12.77 -6.47
CA MET A 185 6.44 12.67 -5.27
C MET A 185 7.18 13.19 -4.02
N ALA A 186 8.47 12.91 -3.88
CA ALA A 186 9.26 13.30 -2.71
C ALA A 186 9.38 14.82 -2.52
N ARG A 187 9.18 15.61 -3.58
CA ARG A 187 9.29 17.07 -3.57
C ARG A 187 8.00 17.76 -3.98
N ALA A 188 6.92 17.01 -4.12
CA ALA A 188 5.69 17.49 -4.70
C ALA A 188 5.06 18.61 -3.87
N THR A 189 4.61 19.67 -4.55
CA THR A 189 3.72 20.65 -3.91
C THR A 189 2.28 20.14 -3.88
N ARG A 190 1.42 20.81 -3.11
CA ARG A 190 -0.01 20.50 -3.07
C ARG A 190 -0.65 20.58 -4.46
N GLU A 191 -0.25 21.57 -5.26
CA GLU A 191 -0.71 21.76 -6.63
C GLU A 191 -0.29 20.61 -7.54
N GLU A 192 0.95 20.11 -7.40
CA GLU A 192 1.41 18.95 -8.17
C GLU A 192 0.65 17.67 -7.79
N CYS A 193 0.38 17.45 -6.51
CA CYS A 193 -0.47 16.37 -6.03
C CYS A 193 -1.90 16.49 -6.60
N GLN A 194 -2.47 17.70 -6.62
CA GLN A 194 -3.79 17.95 -7.21
C GLN A 194 -3.82 17.63 -8.70
N GLU A 195 -2.80 18.03 -9.45
CA GLU A 195 -2.70 17.73 -10.88
C GLU A 195 -2.58 16.22 -11.14
N ALA A 196 -1.84 15.48 -10.32
CA ALA A 196 -1.79 14.02 -10.41
C ALA A 196 -3.18 13.41 -10.13
N LEU A 197 -3.89 13.87 -9.11
CA LEU A 197 -5.25 13.43 -8.79
C LEU A 197 -6.24 13.73 -9.92
N LEU A 198 -6.18 14.92 -10.51
CA LEU A 198 -7.05 15.32 -11.63
C LEU A 198 -6.83 14.46 -12.88
N ARG A 199 -5.62 13.89 -13.08
CA ARG A 199 -5.37 12.91 -14.15
C ARG A 199 -5.86 11.52 -13.78
N LEU A 200 -5.69 11.10 -12.53
CA LEU A 200 -6.03 9.75 -12.10
C LEU A 200 -7.54 9.54 -11.94
N ILE A 201 -8.25 10.48 -11.32
CA ILE A 201 -9.65 10.33 -10.92
C ILE A 201 -10.53 9.90 -12.12
N PRO A 202 -10.49 10.57 -13.29
CA PRO A 202 -11.29 10.15 -14.43
C PRO A 202 -11.03 8.71 -14.87
N VAL A 203 -9.78 8.25 -14.81
CA VAL A 203 -9.35 6.88 -15.18
C VAL A 203 -9.84 5.83 -14.17
N ILE A 204 -10.08 6.23 -12.91
CA ILE A 204 -10.71 5.36 -11.91
C ILE A 204 -12.23 5.33 -12.14
N VAL A 205 -12.87 6.50 -12.31
CA VAL A 205 -14.32 6.60 -12.54
C VAL A 205 -14.75 5.91 -13.85
N GLU A 206 -13.88 5.83 -14.85
CA GLU A 206 -14.15 5.04 -16.07
C GLU A 206 -14.17 3.53 -15.83
N GLY A 207 -13.37 3.04 -14.88
CA GLY A 207 -13.29 1.62 -14.56
C GLY A 207 -14.25 1.15 -13.46
N ASP A 208 -15.00 2.06 -12.83
CA ASP A 208 -15.88 1.77 -11.71
C ASP A 208 -17.36 1.99 -12.09
N ASN A 209 -18.07 0.88 -12.28
CA ASN A 209 -19.48 0.89 -12.68
C ASN A 209 -20.44 1.06 -11.49
N ASP A 210 -19.94 1.06 -10.25
CA ASP A 210 -20.77 1.15 -9.05
C ASP A 210 -21.02 2.62 -8.63
N LEU A 211 -20.29 3.58 -9.21
CA LEU A 211 -20.47 5.01 -8.96
C LEU A 211 -21.72 5.56 -9.65
N LYS A 212 -22.67 6.06 -8.85
CA LYS A 212 -23.96 6.56 -9.34
C LYS A 212 -23.84 7.92 -10.04
N HIS A 213 -22.89 8.75 -9.62
CA HIS A 213 -22.69 10.12 -10.11
C HIS A 213 -21.41 10.24 -10.95
N SER A 214 -21.11 9.24 -11.76
CA SER A 214 -19.86 9.15 -12.55
C SER A 214 -19.64 10.36 -13.47
N GLU A 215 -20.70 10.95 -14.04
CA GLU A 215 -20.60 12.17 -14.86
C GLU A 215 -20.07 13.38 -14.06
N VAL A 216 -20.60 13.58 -12.84
CA VAL A 216 -20.17 14.67 -11.95
C VAL A 216 -18.76 14.41 -11.43
N LEU A 217 -18.44 13.16 -11.09
CA LEU A 217 -17.11 12.76 -10.63
C LEU A 217 -16.02 12.81 -11.72
N ARG A 218 -16.40 13.00 -13.00
CA ARG A 218 -15.48 13.27 -14.10
C ARG A 218 -15.35 14.76 -14.43
N ASP A 219 -16.20 15.61 -13.88
CA ASP A 219 -16.18 17.05 -14.18
C ASP A 219 -14.92 17.72 -13.58
N PRO A 220 -14.02 18.29 -14.40
CA PRO A 220 -12.79 18.90 -13.90
C PRO A 220 -13.02 20.13 -13.01
N GLY A 221 -14.15 20.82 -13.14
CA GLY A 221 -14.52 21.95 -12.29
C GLY A 221 -14.83 21.48 -10.88
N PHE A 222 -15.76 20.52 -10.77
CA PHE A 222 -16.16 19.86 -9.55
C PHE A 222 -14.97 19.24 -8.82
N LEU A 223 -14.12 18.49 -9.52
CA LEU A 223 -12.95 17.86 -8.91
C LEU A 223 -11.96 18.88 -8.34
N ARG A 224 -11.68 19.96 -9.07
CA ARG A 224 -10.80 21.04 -8.57
C ARG A 224 -11.37 21.69 -7.32
N GLU A 225 -12.66 21.97 -7.30
CA GLU A 225 -13.32 22.56 -6.14
C GLU A 225 -13.24 21.62 -4.92
N ARG A 226 -13.61 20.34 -5.10
CA ARG A 226 -13.55 19.33 -4.04
C ARG A 226 -12.13 19.14 -3.50
N LEU A 227 -11.13 19.01 -4.36
CA LEU A 227 -9.73 18.84 -3.95
C LEU A 227 -9.16 20.08 -3.23
N ARG A 228 -9.62 21.28 -3.58
CA ARG A 228 -9.24 22.52 -2.87
C ARG A 228 -9.92 22.62 -1.50
N ALA A 229 -11.17 22.19 -1.41
CA ALA A 229 -11.95 22.20 -0.17
C ALA A 229 -11.55 21.09 0.82
N LEU A 230 -10.81 20.06 0.37
CA LEU A 230 -10.35 18.98 1.26
C LEU A 230 -9.48 19.52 2.42
N PRO A 231 -9.84 19.19 3.68
CA PRO A 231 -8.98 19.46 4.82
C PRO A 231 -7.58 18.87 4.62
N PRO A 232 -6.50 19.50 5.14
CA PRO A 232 -5.14 19.02 4.97
C PRO A 232 -4.96 17.53 5.28
N GLU A 233 -5.50 17.06 6.41
CA GLU A 233 -5.42 15.66 6.83
C GLU A 233 -6.04 14.69 5.81
N LYS A 234 -7.22 15.04 5.27
CA LYS A 234 -7.90 14.25 4.23
C LYS A 234 -7.21 14.33 2.88
N PHE A 235 -6.56 15.45 2.60
CA PHE A 235 -5.76 15.59 1.38
C PHE A 235 -4.52 14.71 1.44
N GLU A 236 -3.84 14.63 2.57
CA GLU A 236 -2.68 13.74 2.75
C GLU A 236 -3.04 12.28 2.45
N ASP A 237 -4.23 11.82 2.83
CA ASP A 237 -4.73 10.46 2.57
C ASP A 237 -4.87 10.11 1.08
N VAL A 238 -4.92 11.10 0.17
CA VAL A 238 -5.07 10.85 -1.27
C VAL A 238 -3.96 11.47 -2.10
N SER A 239 -3.09 12.29 -1.51
CA SER A 239 -2.16 13.15 -2.25
C SER A 239 -1.15 12.40 -3.11
N SER A 240 -0.86 11.12 -2.83
CA SER A 240 -0.01 10.30 -3.71
C SER A 240 -0.71 9.85 -4.99
N ALA A 241 -2.01 10.10 -5.16
CA ALA A 241 -2.82 9.51 -6.22
C ALA A 241 -2.66 7.96 -6.24
N GLU A 242 -2.66 7.33 -5.06
CA GLU A 242 -2.71 5.86 -4.99
C GLU A 242 -4.14 5.40 -5.32
N LYS A 243 -4.27 4.38 -6.16
CA LYS A 243 -5.55 4.00 -6.77
C LYS A 243 -6.63 3.66 -5.75
N TYR A 244 -6.31 2.87 -4.72
CA TYR A 244 -7.30 2.38 -3.76
C TYR A 244 -7.79 3.47 -2.80
N SER A 245 -6.88 4.33 -2.33
CA SER A 245 -7.21 5.49 -1.49
C SER A 245 -8.08 6.49 -2.25
N VAL A 246 -7.76 6.77 -3.52
CA VAL A 246 -8.59 7.63 -4.37
C VAL A 246 -9.96 7.00 -4.65
N ALA A 247 -10.03 5.70 -4.91
CA ALA A 247 -11.31 5.00 -5.08
C ALA A 247 -12.19 5.12 -3.82
N ALA A 248 -11.62 4.93 -2.63
CA ALA A 248 -12.35 5.11 -1.37
C ALA A 248 -12.87 6.55 -1.19
N GLN A 249 -12.08 7.56 -1.58
CA GLN A 249 -12.50 8.96 -1.57
C GLN A 249 -13.62 9.25 -2.57
N LEU A 250 -13.58 8.64 -3.77
CA LEU A 250 -14.65 8.75 -4.76
C LEU A 250 -15.95 8.13 -4.27
N SER A 251 -15.92 6.96 -3.63
CA SER A 251 -17.10 6.36 -3.00
C SER A 251 -17.65 7.21 -1.85
N ALA A 252 -16.81 7.99 -1.17
CA ALA A 252 -17.29 8.95 -0.17
C ALA A 252 -18.03 10.13 -0.83
N TRP A 253 -17.45 10.74 -1.86
CA TRP A 253 -18.10 11.83 -2.61
C TRP A 253 -19.38 11.39 -3.32
N ASP A 254 -19.43 10.18 -3.88
CA ASP A 254 -20.63 9.64 -4.52
C ASP A 254 -21.80 9.53 -3.52
N ARG A 255 -21.52 9.05 -2.29
CA ARG A 255 -22.52 8.98 -1.21
C ARG A 255 -22.98 10.35 -0.74
N GLU A 256 -22.09 11.34 -0.67
CA GLU A 256 -22.45 12.72 -0.33
C GLU A 256 -23.37 13.35 -1.37
N LEU A 257 -23.09 13.11 -2.67
CA LEU A 257 -23.95 13.56 -3.77
C LEU A 257 -25.34 12.92 -3.68
N GLU A 258 -25.41 11.62 -3.36
CA GLU A 258 -26.69 10.94 -3.15
C GLU A 258 -27.49 11.56 -1.98
N GLN A 259 -26.81 11.89 -0.88
CA GLN A 259 -27.46 12.49 0.30
C GLN A 259 -27.95 13.91 0.02
N ALA A 260 -27.20 14.71 -0.74
CA ALA A 260 -27.58 16.08 -1.10
C ALA A 260 -28.80 16.15 -2.04
N GLN A 261 -29.11 15.06 -2.76
CA GLN A 261 -30.26 14.97 -3.65
C GLN A 261 -31.52 14.40 -2.98
N ARG A 262 -31.44 13.93 -1.72
CA ARG A 262 -32.63 13.45 -0.99
C ARG A 262 -33.48 14.64 -0.50
N PRO A 263 -34.79 14.67 -0.78
CA PRO A 263 -35.66 15.70 -0.23
C PRO A 263 -35.67 15.61 1.31
N ILE A 264 -35.66 16.77 1.97
CA ILE A 264 -35.91 16.88 3.40
C ILE A 264 -37.40 16.55 3.61
N GLU A 265 -37.68 15.38 4.19
CA GLU A 265 -39.02 15.01 4.65
C GLU A 265 -39.37 15.72 5.97
#